data_AF-A0A1H9CDF5-F1
#
_entry.id   AF-A0A1H9CDF5-F1
#
_cell.length_a   1.000
_cell.length_b   1.000
_cell.length_c   1.000
_cell.angle_alpha   90.00
_cell.angle_beta   90.00
_cell.angle_gamma   90.00
#
_symmetry.space_group_name_H-M   'P 1'
#
loop_
_entity.id
_entity.type
_entity.pdbx_description
1 polymer ?
#
loop_
_entity_poly.entity_id
_entity_poly.type
_entity_poly.pdbx_seq_one_letter_code
_entity_poly.pdbx_strand_id
1 'polypeptide(L)'
;MLQEINPAQSSFIINNTDDAVGIVSSLGYIEYANPSMEKLLGLEAYGDIKIWNAIEFVEENDDLIQLFIDAVGNKMNSQEAIVNYRTNEGELHNLHVRIMCRRTEDDEEKTEEKTEFLVVITDLTELLKVNSAFARYTSPDIAEYVLQSPEGEKQGGSSREVSILMSDLRGFTSISTRLPAEDLIVILNHYFEIMSDIIGKNKGTIIEFLGDGIFVVFGAPKDIPDHASLAVKCAIEMENAMEEVNRWNRDNDYPELEMGIGINSGQAVVGNIGSEKKMKYGCMGATVNLTGRVEALTVGGQVYITENVQKLVPEELIISGETSILPKGATSTLKVFEVEGIGETELSNRTDKDIDWKDREDKRDYPFFKLEGKTVEEEKYSGKLIKISGDKKYSILETDTLLQEKENIMFKIGEDFLYAKVMNRQDNCYVIRFTSDNKTIL
;
A
#
# COMPACT_ATOMS: atom_id res chain seq x y z
N MET A 1 -30.27 26.66 -20.46
CA MET A 1 -30.28 26.12 -21.83
C MET A 1 -31.25 24.93 -21.98
N LEU A 2 -32.32 24.86 -21.17
CA LEU A 2 -33.30 23.74 -21.14
C LEU A 2 -34.76 24.21 -21.35
N GLN A 3 -34.98 25.48 -21.72
CA GLN A 3 -36.33 26.04 -21.92
C GLN A 3 -36.86 25.90 -23.36
N GLU A 4 -36.10 25.32 -24.29
CA GLU A 4 -36.51 25.16 -25.71
C GLU A 4 -36.36 23.72 -26.23
N ILE A 5 -36.54 22.70 -25.39
CA ILE A 5 -36.64 21.32 -25.90
C ILE A 5 -38.12 21.00 -26.14
N ASN A 6 -38.48 20.79 -27.40
CA ASN A 6 -39.81 20.35 -27.83
C ASN A 6 -40.24 19.11 -27.00
N PRO A 7 -41.48 19.03 -26.46
CA PRO A 7 -41.95 17.89 -25.68
C PRO A 7 -41.67 16.53 -26.35
N ALA A 8 -41.81 16.46 -27.69
CA ALA A 8 -41.53 15.25 -28.46
C ALA A 8 -40.04 14.84 -28.48
N GLN A 9 -39.12 15.80 -28.41
CA GLN A 9 -37.67 15.53 -28.32
C GLN A 9 -37.26 15.12 -26.91
N SER A 10 -37.90 15.70 -25.88
CA SER A 10 -37.68 15.33 -24.47
C SER A 10 -38.13 13.89 -24.21
N SER A 11 -39.32 13.50 -24.68
CA SER A 11 -39.81 12.12 -24.59
C SER A 11 -38.94 11.12 -25.35
N PHE A 12 -38.37 11.52 -26.49
CA PHE A 12 -37.47 10.66 -27.27
C PHE A 12 -36.13 10.41 -26.57
N ILE A 13 -35.58 11.42 -25.87
CA ILE A 13 -34.34 11.29 -25.10
C ILE A 13 -34.56 10.37 -23.89
N ILE A 14 -35.60 10.63 -23.09
CA ILE A 14 -35.90 9.87 -21.86
C ILE A 14 -36.20 8.39 -22.17
N ASN A 15 -36.82 8.09 -23.32
CA ASN A 15 -37.11 6.71 -23.73
C ASN A 15 -35.89 5.95 -24.28
N ASN A 16 -34.78 6.64 -24.60
CA ASN A 16 -33.56 6.05 -25.16
C ASN A 16 -32.32 6.22 -24.27
N THR A 17 -32.48 6.67 -23.02
CA THR A 17 -31.39 6.74 -22.05
C THR A 17 -31.17 5.37 -21.40
N ASP A 18 -29.91 5.00 -21.19
CA ASP A 18 -29.56 3.80 -20.40
C ASP A 18 -29.95 3.97 -18.92
N ASP A 19 -30.01 5.21 -18.43
CA ASP A 19 -30.51 5.53 -17.09
C ASP A 19 -32.01 5.18 -16.97
N ALA A 20 -32.36 4.58 -15.82
CA ALA A 20 -33.73 4.33 -15.43
C ALA A 20 -34.35 5.62 -14.89
N VAL A 21 -35.42 6.08 -15.53
CA VAL A 21 -36.11 7.34 -15.20
C VAL A 21 -37.58 7.06 -14.92
N GLY A 22 -38.09 7.60 -13.82
CA GLY A 22 -39.50 7.48 -13.46
C GLY A 22 -40.07 8.72 -12.76
N ILE A 23 -41.39 8.86 -12.78
CA ILE A 23 -42.14 9.87 -12.03
C ILE A 23 -43.00 9.15 -11.01
N VAL A 24 -42.91 9.59 -9.75
CA VAL A 24 -43.64 9.03 -8.63
C VAL A 24 -44.53 10.12 -8.00
N SER A 25 -45.79 9.80 -7.74
CA SER A 25 -46.76 10.71 -7.15
C SER A 25 -46.46 11.01 -5.68
N SER A 26 -47.12 12.04 -5.12
CA SER A 26 -47.04 12.38 -3.68
C SER A 26 -47.47 11.27 -2.72
N LEU A 27 -48.11 10.20 -3.23
CA LEU A 27 -48.54 9.02 -2.47
C LEU A 27 -47.63 7.81 -2.70
N GLY A 28 -46.61 7.94 -3.55
CA GLY A 28 -45.63 6.91 -3.87
C GLY A 28 -45.98 6.05 -5.08
N TYR A 29 -47.04 6.34 -5.83
CA TYR A 29 -47.43 5.57 -7.01
C TYR A 29 -46.56 5.95 -8.22
N ILE A 30 -46.12 4.95 -8.99
CA ILE A 30 -45.39 5.17 -10.23
C ILE A 30 -46.36 5.70 -11.30
N GLU A 31 -46.22 6.96 -11.69
CA GLU A 31 -47.02 7.61 -12.75
C GLU A 31 -46.38 7.43 -14.14
N TYR A 32 -45.04 7.31 -14.19
CA TYR A 32 -44.28 7.08 -15.41
C TYR A 32 -43.02 6.29 -15.11
N ALA A 33 -42.64 5.40 -16.02
CA ALA A 33 -41.35 4.72 -16.04
C ALA A 33 -40.89 4.63 -17.51
N ASN A 34 -39.62 4.90 -17.78
CA ASN A 34 -39.03 4.61 -19.09
C ASN A 34 -38.68 3.11 -19.20
N PRO A 35 -38.37 2.60 -20.41
CA PRO A 35 -38.07 1.18 -20.60
C PRO A 35 -36.91 0.66 -19.72
N SER A 36 -35.93 1.51 -19.42
CA SER A 36 -34.80 1.16 -18.54
C SER A 36 -35.25 0.96 -17.09
N MET A 37 -36.15 1.81 -16.59
CA MET A 37 -36.77 1.69 -15.26
C MET A 37 -37.70 0.47 -15.18
N GLU A 38 -38.50 0.22 -16.23
CA GLU A 38 -39.35 -0.96 -16.33
C GLU A 38 -38.52 -2.24 -16.25
N LYS A 39 -37.42 -2.32 -17.01
CA LYS A 39 -36.52 -3.46 -17.01
C LYS A 39 -35.83 -3.64 -15.65
N LEU A 40 -35.31 -2.57 -15.06
CA LEU A 40 -34.58 -2.62 -13.79
C LEU A 40 -35.46 -3.11 -12.63
N LEU A 41 -36.68 -2.60 -12.53
CA LEU A 41 -37.63 -2.96 -11.47
C LEU A 41 -38.56 -4.13 -11.83
N GLY A 42 -38.46 -4.69 -13.03
CA GLY A 42 -39.33 -5.78 -13.49
C GLY A 42 -40.81 -5.37 -13.60
N LEU A 43 -41.10 -4.15 -14.03
CA LEU A 43 -42.47 -3.62 -14.13
C LEU A 43 -43.15 -4.12 -15.40
N GLU A 44 -44.25 -4.86 -15.28
CA GLU A 44 -45.13 -5.21 -16.41
C GLU A 44 -46.21 -4.14 -16.67
N ALA A 45 -46.63 -3.43 -15.60
CA ALA A 45 -47.58 -2.32 -15.64
C ALA A 45 -47.39 -1.42 -14.41
N TYR A 46 -47.75 -0.14 -14.53
CA TYR A 46 -47.69 0.85 -13.44
C TYR A 46 -48.93 1.77 -13.44
N GLY A 47 -49.11 2.54 -12.36
CA GLY A 47 -50.26 3.41 -12.12
C GLY A 47 -50.91 3.20 -10.75
N ASP A 48 -51.12 1.94 -10.36
CA ASP A 48 -51.71 1.54 -9.06
C ASP A 48 -50.70 0.88 -8.10
N ILE A 49 -49.41 0.85 -8.48
CA ILE A 49 -48.34 0.23 -7.69
C ILE A 49 -47.47 1.32 -7.06
N LYS A 50 -47.21 1.18 -5.76
CA LYS A 50 -46.25 2.03 -5.05
C LYS A 50 -44.83 1.59 -5.37
N ILE A 51 -43.91 2.53 -5.56
CA ILE A 51 -42.55 2.22 -6.03
C ILE A 51 -41.81 1.21 -5.14
N TRP A 52 -41.95 1.30 -3.81
CA TRP A 52 -41.35 0.33 -2.90
C TRP A 52 -42.04 -1.05 -2.91
N ASN A 53 -43.27 -1.15 -3.41
CA ASN A 53 -43.94 -2.45 -3.59
C ASN A 53 -43.52 -3.12 -4.90
N ALA A 54 -42.87 -2.40 -5.81
CA ALA A 54 -42.28 -2.98 -7.03
C ALA A 54 -40.91 -3.62 -6.77
N ILE A 55 -40.33 -3.41 -5.59
CA ILE A 55 -39.02 -3.92 -5.19
C ILE A 55 -39.22 -5.16 -4.31
N GLU A 56 -38.47 -6.22 -4.58
CA GLU A 56 -38.52 -7.43 -3.74
C GLU A 56 -37.95 -7.14 -2.35
N PHE A 57 -38.62 -7.62 -1.30
CA PHE A 57 -38.21 -7.43 0.10
C PHE A 57 -37.13 -8.45 0.50
N VAL A 58 -35.88 -8.11 0.20
CA VAL A 58 -34.66 -8.82 0.61
C VAL A 58 -33.69 -7.86 1.28
N GLU A 59 -32.77 -8.37 2.11
CA GLU A 59 -31.84 -7.58 2.93
C GLU A 59 -31.04 -6.56 2.09
N GLU A 60 -30.63 -6.93 0.86
CA GLU A 60 -29.86 -6.04 -0.01
C GLU A 60 -30.69 -4.87 -0.57
N ASN A 61 -32.01 -4.93 -0.51
CA ASN A 61 -32.93 -3.92 -1.06
C ASN A 61 -33.45 -2.93 -0.01
N ASP A 62 -33.18 -3.15 1.27
CA ASP A 62 -33.73 -2.37 2.38
C ASP A 62 -33.41 -0.86 2.26
N ASP A 63 -32.16 -0.53 1.91
CA ASP A 63 -31.72 0.86 1.75
C ASP A 63 -32.45 1.56 0.59
N LEU A 64 -32.67 0.87 -0.53
CA LEU A 64 -33.39 1.41 -1.68
C LEU A 64 -34.86 1.67 -1.34
N ILE A 65 -35.50 0.72 -0.66
CA ILE A 65 -36.89 0.84 -0.21
C ILE A 65 -37.02 2.02 0.76
N GLN A 66 -36.13 2.12 1.75
CA GLN A 66 -36.13 3.18 2.74
C GLN A 66 -35.92 4.55 2.10
N LEU A 67 -35.01 4.66 1.13
CA LEU A 67 -34.76 5.89 0.38
C LEU A 67 -36.03 6.41 -0.31
N PHE A 68 -36.81 5.53 -0.95
CA PHE A 68 -38.08 5.92 -1.56
C PHE A 68 -39.14 6.35 -0.53
N ILE A 69 -39.25 5.61 0.58
CA ILE A 69 -40.19 5.94 1.67
C ILE A 69 -39.84 7.31 2.26
N ASP A 70 -38.57 7.57 2.53
CA ASP A 70 -38.10 8.84 3.11
C ASP A 70 -38.31 10.00 2.15
N ALA A 71 -38.04 9.82 0.86
CA ALA A 71 -38.28 10.84 -0.16
C ALA A 71 -39.77 11.24 -0.21
N VAL A 72 -40.67 10.26 -0.30
CA VAL A 72 -42.12 10.51 -0.37
C VAL A 72 -42.68 11.01 0.95
N GLY A 73 -42.17 10.53 2.08
CA GLY A 73 -42.61 10.92 3.43
C GLY A 73 -42.22 12.36 3.79
N ASN A 74 -41.00 12.79 3.44
CA ASN A 74 -40.46 14.07 3.87
C ASN A 74 -40.89 15.26 2.97
N LYS A 75 -41.35 15.01 1.73
CA LYS A 75 -42.00 15.97 0.79
C LYS A 75 -41.31 17.32 0.54
N MET A 76 -40.09 17.54 1.05
CA MET A 76 -39.39 18.83 1.00
C MET A 76 -37.95 18.75 0.51
N ASN A 77 -37.32 17.57 0.50
CA ASN A 77 -35.90 17.43 0.19
C ASN A 77 -35.67 16.45 -0.98
N SER A 78 -34.74 16.81 -1.88
CA SER A 78 -34.15 15.84 -2.80
C SER A 78 -33.31 14.83 -2.02
N GLN A 79 -33.37 13.56 -2.42
CA GLN A 79 -32.57 12.48 -1.85
C GLN A 79 -31.60 11.96 -2.91
N GLU A 80 -30.39 11.62 -2.49
CA GLU A 80 -29.35 11.04 -3.35
C GLU A 80 -28.56 10.03 -2.53
N ALA A 81 -28.42 8.80 -3.06
CA ALA A 81 -27.67 7.74 -2.40
C ALA A 81 -27.15 6.72 -3.41
N ILE A 82 -26.09 6.00 -3.01
CA ILE A 82 -25.67 4.77 -3.68
C ILE A 82 -26.16 3.61 -2.81
N VAL A 83 -26.94 2.71 -3.39
CA VAL A 83 -27.57 1.59 -2.68
C VAL A 83 -27.36 0.28 -3.44
N ASN A 84 -27.47 -0.84 -2.72
CA ASN A 84 -27.53 -2.15 -3.35
C ASN A 84 -28.95 -2.42 -3.85
N TYR A 85 -29.06 -3.25 -4.89
CA TYR A 85 -30.34 -3.74 -5.38
C TYR A 85 -30.18 -5.13 -6.00
N ARG A 86 -30.92 -6.11 -5.48
CA ARG A 86 -31.07 -7.44 -6.04
C ARG A 86 -32.35 -7.50 -6.86
N THR A 87 -32.22 -7.79 -8.15
CA THR A 87 -33.35 -7.99 -9.05
C THR A 87 -34.08 -9.29 -8.73
N ASN A 88 -35.32 -9.42 -9.22
CA ASN A 88 -36.11 -10.66 -9.10
C ASN A 88 -35.44 -11.89 -9.75
N GLU A 89 -34.50 -11.67 -10.69
CA GLU A 89 -33.71 -12.72 -11.33
C GLU A 89 -32.47 -13.11 -10.50
N GLY A 90 -32.22 -12.40 -9.39
CA GLY A 90 -31.13 -12.64 -8.45
C GLY A 90 -29.84 -11.87 -8.74
N GLU A 91 -29.82 -11.01 -9.76
CA GLU A 91 -28.66 -10.18 -10.12
C GLU A 91 -28.49 -9.05 -9.09
N LEU A 92 -27.25 -8.84 -8.61
CA LEU A 92 -26.93 -7.78 -7.67
C LEU A 92 -26.36 -6.57 -8.40
N HIS A 93 -26.96 -5.41 -8.16
CA HIS A 93 -26.59 -4.13 -8.73
C HIS A 93 -26.21 -3.12 -7.65
N ASN A 94 -25.32 -2.21 -8.02
CA ASN A 94 -25.05 -0.99 -7.25
C ASN A 94 -25.66 0.20 -7.98
N LEU A 95 -26.67 0.81 -7.38
CA LEU A 95 -27.47 1.85 -8.02
C LEU A 95 -27.17 3.20 -7.41
N HIS A 96 -26.89 4.19 -8.26
CA HIS A 96 -26.91 5.59 -7.85
C HIS A 96 -28.29 6.18 -8.11
N VAL A 97 -29.01 6.48 -7.02
CA VAL A 97 -30.41 6.87 -7.05
C VAL A 97 -30.52 8.34 -6.66
N ARG A 98 -31.12 9.14 -7.55
CA ARG A 98 -31.46 10.54 -7.32
C ARG A 98 -32.96 10.73 -7.39
N ILE A 99 -33.55 11.26 -6.31
CA ILE A 99 -34.98 11.54 -6.20
C ILE A 99 -35.14 13.04 -6.01
N MET A 100 -35.68 13.72 -7.02
CA MET A 100 -35.91 15.16 -7.02
C MET A 100 -37.38 15.46 -6.82
N CYS A 101 -37.71 16.26 -5.81
CA CYS A 101 -39.07 16.75 -5.57
C CYS A 101 -39.38 17.94 -6.49
N ARG A 102 -40.46 17.86 -7.27
CA ARG A 102 -40.99 18.95 -8.10
C ARG A 102 -42.39 19.32 -7.61
N ARG A 103 -42.65 20.63 -7.49
CA ARG A 103 -43.98 21.16 -7.24
C ARG A 103 -44.45 21.90 -8.48
N THR A 104 -45.66 21.58 -8.93
CA THR A 104 -46.32 22.27 -10.05
C THR A 104 -47.57 22.96 -9.53
N GLU A 105 -47.70 24.25 -9.84
CA GLU A 105 -48.91 25.04 -9.64
C GLU A 105 -49.82 24.79 -10.84
N ASP A 106 -51.06 24.35 -10.60
CA ASP A 106 -52.07 24.19 -11.66
C ASP A 106 -52.69 25.56 -11.99
N ASP A 107 -52.55 26.01 -13.24
CA ASP A 107 -52.92 27.37 -13.70
C ASP A 107 -54.44 27.55 -13.95
N GLU A 108 -55.26 26.50 -13.89
CA GLU A 108 -56.70 26.59 -14.13
C GLU A 108 -57.54 25.99 -12.98
N GLU A 109 -58.07 26.89 -12.14
CA GLU A 109 -59.12 26.68 -11.13
C GLU A 109 -58.86 25.66 -10.00
N LYS A 110 -58.30 26.17 -8.89
CA LYS A 110 -58.27 25.67 -7.48
C LYS A 110 -57.10 24.77 -7.04
N THR A 111 -56.09 25.41 -6.46
CA THR A 111 -55.52 25.15 -5.10
C THR A 111 -55.13 23.71 -4.69
N GLU A 112 -54.55 22.89 -5.56
CA GLU A 112 -53.75 21.74 -5.13
C GLU A 112 -52.33 21.81 -5.70
N GLU A 113 -51.32 22.02 -4.84
CA GLU A 113 -49.91 21.86 -5.23
C GLU A 113 -49.67 20.38 -5.55
N LYS A 114 -49.53 20.03 -6.84
CA LYS A 114 -49.17 18.66 -7.22
C LYS A 114 -47.68 18.47 -6.94
N THR A 115 -47.37 17.65 -5.93
CA THR A 115 -46.00 17.23 -5.62
C THR A 115 -45.70 15.91 -6.33
N GLU A 116 -44.66 15.92 -7.16
CA GLU A 116 -44.17 14.76 -7.90
C GLU A 116 -42.67 14.56 -7.63
N PHE A 117 -42.21 13.32 -7.74
CA PHE A 117 -40.82 12.96 -7.55
C PHE A 117 -40.25 12.42 -8.86
N LEU A 118 -39.26 13.10 -9.42
CA LEU A 118 -38.47 12.60 -10.53
C LEU A 118 -37.38 11.69 -9.96
N VAL A 119 -37.44 10.42 -10.31
CA VAL A 119 -36.48 9.39 -9.94
C VAL A 119 -35.55 9.15 -11.12
N VAL A 120 -34.26 9.23 -10.89
CA VAL A 120 -33.21 8.87 -11.84
C VAL A 120 -32.30 7.84 -11.17
N ILE A 121 -32.15 6.68 -11.79
CA ILE A 121 -31.35 5.57 -11.31
C ILE A 121 -30.28 5.25 -12.37
N THR A 122 -29.02 5.34 -11.98
CA THR A 122 -27.88 4.97 -12.80
C THR A 122 -27.27 3.69 -12.25
N ASP A 123 -27.11 2.66 -13.09
CA ASP A 123 -26.43 1.43 -12.71
C ASP A 123 -24.90 1.62 -12.74
N LEU A 124 -24.26 1.51 -11.58
CA LEU A 124 -22.82 1.62 -11.40
C LEU A 124 -22.12 0.26 -11.27
N THR A 125 -22.83 -0.85 -11.45
CA THR A 125 -22.33 -2.21 -11.17
C THR A 125 -21.04 -2.53 -11.93
N GLU A 126 -21.04 -2.34 -13.25
CA GLU A 126 -19.85 -2.61 -14.06
C GLU A 126 -18.71 -1.63 -13.76
N LEU A 127 -19.02 -0.36 -13.47
CA LEU A 127 -18.04 0.63 -13.06
C LEU A 127 -17.36 0.24 -11.74
N LEU A 128 -18.14 -0.20 -10.75
CA LEU A 128 -17.63 -0.62 -9.44
C LEU A 128 -16.91 -1.97 -9.51
N LYS A 129 -17.35 -2.92 -10.36
CA LYS A 129 -16.62 -4.16 -10.63
C LYS A 129 -15.24 -3.87 -11.22
N VAL A 130 -15.16 -3.01 -12.24
CA VAL A 130 -13.88 -2.61 -12.84
C VAL A 130 -12.99 -1.92 -11.80
N ASN A 131 -13.54 -1.03 -10.98
CA ASN A 131 -12.79 -0.37 -9.91
C ASN A 131 -12.28 -1.36 -8.86
N SER A 132 -13.11 -2.33 -8.44
CA SER A 132 -12.73 -3.34 -7.46
C SER A 132 -11.67 -4.32 -7.99
N ALA A 133 -11.76 -4.69 -9.27
CA ALA A 133 -10.74 -5.50 -9.93
C ALA A 133 -9.43 -4.71 -10.03
N PHE A 134 -9.50 -3.44 -10.42
CA PHE A 134 -8.33 -2.56 -10.52
C PHE A 134 -7.66 -2.34 -9.15
N ALA A 135 -8.45 -2.17 -8.08
CA ALA A 135 -7.97 -2.01 -6.70
C ALA A 135 -7.25 -3.25 -6.13
N ARG A 136 -7.42 -4.44 -6.72
CA ARG A 136 -6.61 -5.62 -6.35
C ARG A 136 -5.21 -5.62 -6.96
N TYR A 137 -5.01 -4.82 -8.01
CA TYR A 137 -3.74 -4.75 -8.75
C TYR A 137 -2.96 -3.46 -8.50
N THR A 138 -3.50 -2.53 -7.72
CA THR A 138 -2.85 -1.28 -7.33
C THR A 138 -3.30 -0.83 -5.95
N SER A 139 -2.54 0.05 -5.29
CA SER A 139 -2.95 0.55 -3.97
C SER A 139 -4.24 1.38 -4.09
N PRO A 140 -5.14 1.35 -3.08
CA PRO A 140 -6.40 2.09 -3.11
C PRO A 140 -6.22 3.58 -3.42
N ASP A 141 -5.15 4.18 -2.89
CA ASP A 141 -4.82 5.59 -3.13
C ASP A 141 -4.46 5.87 -4.59
N ILE A 142 -3.76 4.95 -5.26
CA ILE A 142 -3.45 5.08 -6.70
C ILE A 142 -4.71 4.84 -7.53
N ALA A 143 -5.54 3.86 -7.18
CA ALA A 143 -6.81 3.61 -7.86
C ALA A 143 -7.72 4.84 -7.78
N GLU A 144 -7.91 5.39 -6.57
CA GLU A 144 -8.68 6.61 -6.33
C GLU A 144 -8.13 7.80 -7.14
N TYR A 145 -6.81 8.00 -7.11
CA TYR A 145 -6.15 9.05 -7.86
C TYR A 145 -6.39 8.95 -9.38
N VAL A 146 -6.26 7.74 -9.94
CA VAL A 146 -6.48 7.49 -11.37
C VAL A 146 -7.95 7.71 -11.74
N LEU A 147 -8.89 7.27 -10.89
CA LEU A 147 -10.33 7.41 -11.13
C LEU A 147 -10.83 8.85 -11.04
N GLN A 148 -10.27 9.66 -10.14
CA GLN A 148 -10.63 11.07 -9.99
C GLN A 148 -10.08 11.96 -11.12
N SER A 149 -9.17 11.45 -11.95
CA SER A 149 -8.60 12.17 -13.10
C SER A 149 -8.72 11.37 -14.42
N PRO A 150 -9.93 11.16 -14.99
CA PRO A 150 -10.13 10.32 -16.17
C PRO A 150 -9.45 10.84 -17.45
N GLU A 151 -9.26 12.16 -17.58
CA GLU A 151 -8.47 12.74 -18.69
C GLU A 151 -6.95 12.59 -18.48
N GLY A 152 -6.55 12.02 -17.33
CA GLY A 152 -5.19 11.96 -16.84
C GLY A 152 -4.66 13.37 -16.55
N GLU A 153 -3.95 13.55 -15.44
CA GLU A 153 -2.79 14.41 -15.59
C GLU A 153 -1.99 13.82 -16.76
N LYS A 154 -1.98 14.54 -17.90
CA LYS A 154 -1.18 14.22 -19.08
C LYS A 154 0.18 13.73 -18.59
N GLN A 155 0.67 12.65 -19.19
CA GLN A 155 2.01 12.08 -19.01
C GLN A 155 2.98 13.09 -18.39
N GLY A 156 3.34 12.87 -17.12
CA GLY A 156 3.92 13.92 -16.30
C GLY A 156 3.74 13.62 -14.82
N GLY A 157 4.52 14.32 -14.02
CA GLY A 157 4.44 14.28 -12.58
C GLY A 157 4.76 15.64 -12.00
N SER A 158 4.35 15.84 -10.76
CA SER A 158 4.68 17.06 -10.02
C SER A 158 5.89 16.79 -9.13
N SER A 159 6.81 17.75 -9.05
CA SER A 159 7.86 17.72 -8.04
C SER A 159 7.22 17.97 -6.69
N ARG A 160 7.36 17.02 -5.77
CA ARG A 160 6.84 17.11 -4.39
C ARG A 160 7.93 16.72 -3.41
N GLU A 161 7.88 17.32 -2.23
CA GLU A 161 8.62 16.80 -1.08
C GLU A 161 7.87 15.59 -0.54
N VAL A 162 8.55 14.45 -0.46
CA VAL A 162 7.97 13.18 0.00
C VAL A 162 8.93 12.46 0.93
N SER A 163 8.41 11.55 1.74
CA SER A 163 9.21 10.53 2.41
C SER A 163 9.05 9.21 1.69
N ILE A 164 10.17 8.56 1.42
CA ILE A 164 10.21 7.27 0.76
C ILE A 164 10.69 6.25 1.78
N LEU A 165 9.98 5.13 1.86
CA LEU A 165 10.37 3.96 2.63
C LEU A 165 10.62 2.81 1.66
N MET A 166 11.76 2.16 1.78
CA MET A 166 12.09 0.92 1.10
C MET A 166 12.41 -0.16 2.13
N SER A 167 11.82 -1.34 1.96
CA SER A 167 12.14 -2.53 2.75
C SER A 167 12.58 -3.68 1.83
N ASP A 168 13.31 -4.63 2.40
CA ASP A 168 13.82 -5.83 1.72
C ASP A 168 14.03 -6.96 2.75
N LEU A 169 13.80 -8.22 2.36
CA LEU A 169 13.97 -9.36 3.25
C LEU A 169 15.41 -9.89 3.19
N ARG A 170 16.09 -9.89 4.34
CA ARG A 170 17.50 -10.31 4.45
C ARG A 170 17.66 -11.79 4.23
N GLY A 171 18.54 -12.12 3.30
CA GLY A 171 18.85 -13.51 2.94
C GLY A 171 17.73 -14.19 2.15
N PHE A 172 16.67 -13.48 1.74
CA PHE A 172 15.53 -14.08 1.06
C PHE A 172 15.86 -14.71 -0.28
N THR A 173 16.80 -14.14 -1.04
CA THR A 173 17.32 -14.77 -2.27
C THR A 173 17.92 -16.16 -1.98
N SER A 174 18.54 -16.37 -0.82
CA SER A 174 19.05 -17.69 -0.44
C SER A 174 17.90 -18.62 -0.05
N ILE A 175 16.88 -18.11 0.64
CA ILE A 175 15.66 -18.86 1.02
C ILE A 175 14.92 -19.34 -0.23
N SER A 176 14.72 -18.46 -1.22
CA SER A 176 13.95 -18.75 -2.44
C SER A 176 14.57 -19.82 -3.33
N THR A 177 15.88 -20.07 -3.22
CA THR A 177 16.55 -21.16 -3.95
C THR A 177 16.37 -22.54 -3.30
N ARG A 178 15.95 -22.59 -2.03
CA ARG A 178 15.82 -23.84 -1.26
C ARG A 178 14.37 -24.29 -1.08
N LEU A 179 13.41 -23.36 -1.18
CA LEU A 179 12.00 -23.64 -1.04
C LEU A 179 11.31 -23.93 -2.38
N PRO A 180 10.26 -24.78 -2.39
CA PRO A 180 9.31 -24.85 -3.50
C PRO A 180 8.69 -23.48 -3.79
N ALA A 181 8.39 -23.22 -5.06
CA ALA A 181 7.81 -21.94 -5.49
C ALA A 181 6.43 -21.67 -4.86
N GLU A 182 5.64 -22.71 -4.61
CA GLU A 182 4.31 -22.59 -4.00
C GLU A 182 4.42 -22.08 -2.55
N ASP A 183 5.31 -22.68 -1.77
CA ASP A 183 5.61 -22.27 -0.39
C ASP A 183 6.13 -20.83 -0.35
N LEU A 184 6.99 -20.46 -1.31
CA LEU A 184 7.53 -19.11 -1.41
C LEU A 184 6.43 -18.06 -1.62
N ILE A 185 5.45 -18.35 -2.48
CA ILE A 185 4.29 -17.47 -2.74
C ILE A 185 3.43 -17.35 -1.49
N VAL A 186 3.21 -18.45 -0.78
CA VAL A 186 2.43 -18.49 0.45
C VAL A 186 3.06 -17.62 1.54
N ILE A 187 4.38 -17.75 1.75
CA ILE A 187 5.14 -16.92 2.69
C ILE A 187 5.09 -15.45 2.31
N LEU A 188 5.34 -15.12 1.03
CA LEU A 188 5.34 -13.73 0.55
C LEU A 188 3.96 -13.08 0.66
N ASN A 189 2.90 -13.79 0.30
CA ASN A 189 1.54 -13.25 0.39
C ASN A 189 1.17 -12.94 1.84
N HIS A 190 1.52 -13.83 2.78
CA HIS A 190 1.27 -13.60 4.20
C HIS A 190 2.05 -12.39 4.74
N TYR A 191 3.34 -12.29 4.38
CA TYR A 191 4.16 -11.13 4.69
C TYR A 191 3.57 -9.82 4.10
N PHE A 192 3.24 -9.82 2.81
CA PHE A 192 2.70 -8.62 2.16
C PHE A 192 1.34 -8.20 2.69
N GLU A 193 0.49 -9.12 3.11
CA GLU A 193 -0.81 -8.82 3.73
C GLU A 193 -0.62 -8.00 5.01
N ILE A 194 0.18 -8.52 5.96
CA ILE A 194 0.46 -7.84 7.24
C ILE A 194 1.12 -6.47 7.00
N MET A 195 2.13 -6.41 6.12
CA MET A 195 2.83 -5.15 5.84
C MET A 195 1.91 -4.13 5.16
N SER A 196 1.04 -4.56 4.25
CA SER A 196 0.12 -3.67 3.54
C SER A 196 -0.88 -3.02 4.48
N ASP A 197 -1.40 -3.77 5.45
CA ASP A 197 -2.33 -3.24 6.46
C ASP A 197 -1.67 -2.16 7.33
N ILE A 198 -0.42 -2.39 7.75
CA ILE A 198 0.36 -1.41 8.54
C ILE A 198 0.67 -0.16 7.72
N ILE A 199 1.09 -0.35 6.46
CA ILE A 199 1.39 0.76 5.56
C ILE A 199 0.13 1.61 5.32
N GLY A 200 -1.01 0.97 5.03
CA GLY A 200 -2.30 1.65 4.85
C GLY A 200 -2.75 2.41 6.09
N LYS A 201 -2.62 1.80 7.28
CA LYS A 201 -2.91 2.46 8.57
C LYS A 201 -2.08 3.72 8.80
N ASN A 202 -0.83 3.74 8.34
CA ASN A 202 0.08 4.88 8.43
C ASN A 202 0.00 5.82 7.21
N LYS A 203 -1.02 5.68 6.35
CA LYS A 203 -1.24 6.52 5.15
C LYS A 203 -0.08 6.47 4.15
N GLY A 204 0.65 5.37 4.11
CA GLY A 204 1.66 5.12 3.10
C GLY A 204 1.05 4.58 1.82
N THR A 205 1.51 5.08 0.68
CA THR A 205 1.09 4.58 -0.63
C THR A 205 2.10 3.54 -1.12
N ILE A 206 1.68 2.28 -1.23
CA ILE A 206 2.51 1.25 -1.87
C ILE A 206 2.56 1.54 -3.37
N ILE A 207 3.77 1.77 -3.88
CA ILE A 207 4.04 2.02 -5.30
C ILE A 207 4.28 0.70 -6.03
N GLU A 208 5.04 -0.21 -5.41
CA GLU A 208 5.39 -1.50 -5.99
C GLU A 208 5.95 -2.47 -4.94
N PHE A 209 5.66 -3.75 -5.14
CA PHE A 209 6.45 -4.85 -4.56
C PHE A 209 7.60 -5.19 -5.50
N LEU A 210 8.83 -5.06 -5.02
CA LEU A 210 10.06 -5.26 -5.78
C LEU A 210 10.67 -6.62 -5.42
N GLY A 211 10.09 -7.70 -5.95
CA GLY A 211 10.45 -9.05 -5.51
C GLY A 211 9.91 -9.29 -4.11
N ASP A 212 10.80 -9.36 -3.11
CA ASP A 212 10.52 -9.44 -1.68
C ASP A 212 10.55 -8.09 -0.95
N GLY A 213 10.97 -7.02 -1.65
CA GLY A 213 10.99 -5.68 -1.10
C GLY A 213 9.69 -4.90 -1.30
N ILE A 214 9.47 -3.87 -0.48
CA ILE A 214 8.30 -2.98 -0.56
C ILE A 214 8.77 -1.54 -0.78
N PHE A 215 8.23 -0.89 -1.80
CA PHE A 215 8.46 0.53 -2.08
C PHE A 215 7.21 1.36 -1.75
N VAL A 216 7.34 2.21 -0.73
CA VAL A 216 6.25 3.04 -0.20
C VAL A 216 6.61 4.53 -0.31
N VAL A 217 5.61 5.35 -0.62
CA VAL A 217 5.72 6.82 -0.62
C VAL A 217 4.70 7.41 0.34
N PHE A 218 5.16 8.36 1.16
CA PHE A 218 4.34 9.18 2.03
C PHE A 218 4.35 10.62 1.51
N GLY A 219 3.19 11.27 1.47
CA GLY A 219 3.01 12.60 0.86
C GLY A 219 2.65 12.59 -0.63
N ALA A 220 2.36 11.42 -1.20
CA ALA A 220 1.75 11.29 -2.52
C ALA A 220 0.96 9.97 -2.67
N PRO A 221 -0.16 9.93 -3.44
CA PRO A 221 -0.79 11.04 -4.15
C PRO A 221 -1.46 12.06 -3.24
N LYS A 222 -1.82 11.65 -2.03
CA LYS A 222 -2.37 12.50 -0.97
C LYS A 222 -1.28 13.40 -0.39
N ASP A 223 -1.60 14.67 -0.20
CA ASP A 223 -0.70 15.61 0.49
C ASP A 223 -0.75 15.37 1.99
N ILE A 224 0.41 15.13 2.60
CA ILE A 224 0.54 14.71 4.00
C ILE A 224 1.69 15.53 4.62
N PRO A 225 1.39 16.60 5.38
CA PRO A 225 2.42 17.47 5.96
C PRO A 225 3.39 16.74 6.92
N ASP A 226 2.90 15.73 7.63
CA ASP A 226 3.64 14.90 8.59
C ASP A 226 4.19 13.60 7.97
N HIS A 227 4.44 13.60 6.65
CA HIS A 227 4.84 12.41 5.90
C HIS A 227 6.10 11.72 6.47
N ALA A 228 7.06 12.48 7.01
CA ALA A 228 8.28 11.94 7.60
C ALA A 228 8.01 11.18 8.90
N SER A 229 7.20 11.74 9.80
CA SER A 229 6.82 11.11 11.06
C SER A 229 6.04 9.82 10.83
N LEU A 230 5.08 9.85 9.90
CA LEU A 230 4.32 8.65 9.52
C LEU A 230 5.19 7.57 8.89
N ALA A 231 6.18 7.94 8.06
CA ALA A 231 7.11 6.97 7.48
C ALA A 231 7.95 6.26 8.57
N VAL A 232 8.49 7.01 9.54
CA VAL A 232 9.27 6.43 10.64
C VAL A 232 8.40 5.55 11.53
N LYS A 233 7.20 6.02 11.89
CA LYS A 233 6.25 5.23 12.68
C LYS A 233 5.85 3.93 11.96
N CYS A 234 5.55 4.01 10.67
CA CYS A 234 5.24 2.86 9.83
C CYS A 234 6.37 1.84 9.86
N ALA A 235 7.63 2.27 9.70
CA ALA A 235 8.78 1.37 9.72
C ALA A 235 8.92 0.62 11.06
N ILE A 236 8.73 1.32 12.18
CA ILE A 236 8.78 0.70 13.52
C ILE A 236 7.63 -0.30 13.70
N GLU A 237 6.41 0.04 13.26
CA GLU A 237 5.26 -0.87 13.31
C GLU A 237 5.47 -2.11 12.42
N MET A 238 6.04 -1.93 11.21
CA MET A 238 6.38 -3.02 10.29
C MET A 238 7.42 -3.98 10.90
N GLU A 239 8.51 -3.46 11.47
CA GLU A 239 9.51 -4.30 12.12
C GLU A 239 8.95 -5.04 13.34
N ASN A 240 8.09 -4.40 14.14
CA ASN A 240 7.42 -5.06 15.26
C ASN A 240 6.50 -6.20 14.81
N ALA A 241 5.84 -6.06 13.65
CA ALA A 241 4.97 -7.08 13.10
C ALA A 241 5.71 -8.30 12.54
N MET A 242 7.04 -8.23 12.36
CA MET A 242 7.83 -9.40 11.95
C MET A 242 7.76 -10.55 12.95
N GLU A 243 7.48 -10.29 14.23
CA GLU A 243 7.25 -11.36 15.21
C GLU A 243 5.94 -12.13 14.93
N GLU A 244 4.90 -11.45 14.44
CA GLU A 244 3.67 -12.10 14.01
C GLU A 244 3.90 -12.95 12.76
N VAL A 245 4.55 -12.35 11.75
CA VAL A 245 4.95 -13.06 10.51
C VAL A 245 5.76 -14.31 10.84
N ASN A 246 6.77 -14.19 11.72
CA ASN A 246 7.65 -15.30 12.05
C ASN A 246 6.98 -16.33 12.95
N ARG A 247 6.03 -15.94 13.80
CA ARG A 247 5.20 -16.91 14.54
C ARG A 247 4.40 -17.78 13.60
N TRP A 248 3.73 -17.17 12.62
CA TRP A 248 2.99 -17.90 11.61
C TRP A 248 3.91 -18.79 10.77
N ASN A 249 5.10 -18.30 10.39
CA ASN A 249 6.09 -19.12 9.69
C ASN A 249 6.50 -20.35 10.51
N ARG A 250 6.82 -20.17 11.80
CA ARG A 250 7.17 -21.28 12.71
C ARG A 250 6.03 -22.30 12.84
N ASP A 251 4.79 -21.83 12.98
CA ASP A 251 3.62 -22.70 13.13
C ASP A 251 3.32 -23.52 11.85
N ASN A 252 3.85 -23.09 10.70
CA ASN A 252 3.71 -23.75 9.40
C ASN A 252 5.02 -24.36 8.87
N ASP A 253 6.04 -24.53 9.72
CA ASP A 253 7.35 -25.10 9.37
C ASP A 253 8.13 -24.32 8.28
N TYR A 254 7.85 -23.02 8.13
CA TYR A 254 8.57 -22.11 7.23
C TYR A 254 9.76 -21.43 7.92
N PRO A 255 10.79 -21.00 7.16
CA PRO A 255 11.91 -20.26 7.73
C PRO A 255 11.48 -18.90 8.25
N GLU A 256 12.16 -18.44 9.30
CA GLU A 256 12.00 -17.06 9.77
C GLU A 256 12.58 -16.08 8.75
N LEU A 257 11.95 -14.91 8.71
CA LEU A 257 12.28 -13.79 7.86
C LEU A 257 12.86 -12.65 8.71
N GLU A 258 13.82 -11.95 8.13
CA GLU A 258 14.36 -10.71 8.68
C GLU A 258 14.15 -9.60 7.66
N MET A 259 13.76 -8.41 8.11
CA MET A 259 13.55 -7.25 7.26
C MET A 259 14.56 -6.15 7.60
N GLY A 260 14.93 -5.33 6.62
CA GLY A 260 15.60 -4.06 6.91
C GLY A 260 14.93 -2.93 6.16
N ILE A 261 14.84 -1.76 6.80
CA ILE A 261 14.08 -0.62 6.29
C ILE A 261 14.97 0.62 6.16
N GLY A 262 14.97 1.24 4.98
CA GLY A 262 15.58 2.55 4.76
C GLY A 262 14.56 3.62 4.45
N ILE A 263 14.72 4.80 5.05
CA ILE A 263 13.85 5.96 4.86
C ILE A 263 14.66 7.18 4.47
N ASN A 264 14.16 7.90 3.46
CA ASN A 264 14.73 9.18 3.07
C ASN A 264 13.64 10.18 2.65
N SER A 265 13.84 11.45 2.97
CA SER A 265 12.97 12.54 2.55
C SER A 265 13.65 13.46 1.55
N GLY A 266 12.89 13.97 0.59
CA GLY A 266 13.36 14.99 -0.34
C GLY A 266 12.44 15.18 -1.55
N GLN A 267 12.86 16.06 -2.45
CA GLN A 267 12.13 16.32 -3.69
C GLN A 267 12.16 15.09 -4.62
N ALA A 268 11.01 14.68 -5.10
CA ALA A 268 10.86 13.64 -6.11
C ALA A 268 9.73 14.00 -7.09
N VAL A 269 9.82 13.50 -8.32
CA VAL A 269 8.75 13.62 -9.30
C VAL A 269 7.79 12.46 -9.08
N VAL A 270 6.54 12.78 -8.73
CA VAL A 270 5.48 11.79 -8.52
C VAL A 270 4.35 12.02 -9.51
N GLY A 271 3.87 10.97 -10.16
CA GLY A 271 2.77 11.05 -11.12
C GLY A 271 2.73 9.86 -12.08
N ASN A 272 2.03 10.04 -13.20
CA ASN A 272 1.87 9.02 -14.21
C ASN A 272 3.11 8.96 -15.12
N ILE A 273 3.87 7.88 -14.99
CA ILE A 273 5.14 7.64 -15.69
C ILE A 273 4.97 6.45 -16.64
N GLY A 274 5.51 6.55 -17.84
CA GLY A 274 5.47 5.46 -18.82
C GLY A 274 5.19 5.96 -20.22
N SER A 275 4.57 5.13 -21.04
CA SER A 275 4.13 5.45 -22.40
C SER A 275 2.61 5.57 -22.46
N GLU A 276 2.06 6.13 -23.54
CA GLU A 276 0.60 6.20 -23.75
C GLU A 276 -0.09 4.83 -23.62
N LYS A 277 0.60 3.74 -24.00
CA LYS A 277 0.04 2.37 -23.95
C LYS A 277 0.19 1.71 -22.59
N LYS A 278 1.10 2.20 -21.75
CA LYS A 278 1.41 1.61 -20.44
C LYS A 278 1.90 2.72 -19.51
N MET A 279 0.98 3.24 -18.72
CA MET A 279 1.26 4.20 -17.65
C MET A 279 1.25 3.49 -16.31
N LYS A 280 2.08 3.98 -15.40
CA LYS A 280 2.11 3.56 -14.00
C LYS A 280 2.27 4.81 -13.14
N TYR A 281 1.47 4.91 -12.08
CA TYR A 281 1.75 5.90 -11.04
C TYR A 281 3.03 5.51 -10.32
N GLY A 282 4.01 6.42 -10.26
CA GLY A 282 5.29 6.14 -9.65
C GLY A 282 5.99 7.39 -9.14
N CYS A 283 7.14 7.15 -8.52
CA CYS A 283 8.00 8.17 -7.96
C CYS A 283 9.42 8.01 -8.53
N MET A 284 10.01 9.11 -9.00
CA MET A 284 11.35 9.13 -9.60
C MET A 284 12.18 10.28 -9.04
N GLY A 285 13.50 10.07 -8.97
CA GLY A 285 14.45 11.11 -8.63
C GLY A 285 15.64 10.58 -7.83
N ALA A 286 16.59 11.47 -7.54
CA ALA A 286 17.74 11.13 -6.72
C ALA A 286 17.33 10.64 -5.31
N THR A 287 16.22 11.16 -4.77
CA THR A 287 15.64 10.77 -3.48
C THR A 287 15.27 9.28 -3.45
N VAL A 288 14.69 8.73 -4.53
CA VAL A 288 14.35 7.30 -4.66
C VAL A 288 15.61 6.45 -4.61
N ASN A 289 16.60 6.79 -5.42
CA ASN A 289 17.87 6.07 -5.49
C ASN A 289 18.65 6.13 -4.18
N LEU A 290 18.59 7.25 -3.46
CA LEU A 290 19.22 7.40 -2.15
C LEU A 290 18.54 6.50 -1.12
N THR A 291 17.21 6.38 -1.16
CA THR A 291 16.47 5.51 -0.23
C THR A 291 16.89 4.05 -0.34
N GLY A 292 16.98 3.51 -1.56
CA GLY A 292 17.45 2.14 -1.77
C GLY A 292 18.91 1.93 -1.30
N ARG A 293 19.74 2.98 -1.33
CA ARG A 293 21.10 2.91 -0.77
C ARG A 293 21.10 2.89 0.75
N VAL A 294 20.18 3.60 1.40
CA VAL A 294 20.02 3.62 2.86
C VAL A 294 19.50 2.27 3.34
N GLU A 295 18.47 1.75 2.68
CA GLU A 295 17.91 0.42 2.95
C GLU A 295 19.01 -0.64 2.87
N ALA A 296 19.81 -0.65 1.80
CA ALA A 296 20.90 -1.60 1.61
C ALA A 296 22.00 -1.57 2.71
N LEU A 297 22.06 -0.55 3.58
CA LEU A 297 22.97 -0.50 4.71
C LEU A 297 22.47 -1.30 5.91
N THR A 298 21.16 -1.46 6.04
CA THR A 298 20.55 -2.16 7.18
C THR A 298 20.87 -3.65 7.17
N VAL A 299 20.76 -4.25 8.35
CA VAL A 299 20.66 -5.70 8.57
C VAL A 299 19.29 -5.99 9.20
N GLY A 300 18.94 -7.25 9.42
CA GLY A 300 17.60 -7.62 9.91
C GLY A 300 17.18 -6.90 11.20
N GLY A 301 15.98 -6.33 11.26
CA GLY A 301 15.47 -5.59 12.41
C GLY A 301 15.93 -4.13 12.49
N GLN A 302 16.70 -3.62 11.52
CA GLN A 302 17.18 -2.24 11.53
C GLN A 302 16.34 -1.32 10.68
N VAL A 303 16.05 -0.14 11.24
CA VAL A 303 15.47 1.01 10.53
C VAL A 303 16.53 2.10 10.42
N TYR A 304 16.93 2.45 9.20
CA TYR A 304 17.80 3.60 8.93
C TYR A 304 17.03 4.77 8.32
N ILE A 305 17.32 5.97 8.82
CA ILE A 305 16.80 7.21 8.26
C ILE A 305 17.94 8.13 7.84
N THR A 306 17.70 8.99 6.85
CA THR A 306 18.65 10.07 6.51
C THR A 306 18.47 11.29 7.42
N GLU A 307 19.47 12.17 7.42
CA GLU A 307 19.40 13.47 8.10
C GLU A 307 18.19 14.33 7.68
N ASN A 308 17.73 14.20 6.42
CA ASN A 308 16.54 14.92 5.97
C ASN A 308 15.28 14.45 6.70
N VAL A 309 15.14 13.14 6.93
CA VAL A 309 14.02 12.60 7.71
C VAL A 309 14.11 13.11 9.14
N GLN A 310 15.29 13.01 9.77
CA GLN A 310 15.52 13.47 11.13
C GLN A 310 15.13 14.95 11.32
N LYS A 311 15.44 15.82 10.35
CA LYS A 311 15.09 17.24 10.39
C LYS A 311 13.59 17.54 10.23
N LEU A 312 12.88 16.66 9.51
CA LEU A 312 11.45 16.83 9.22
C LEU A 312 10.54 16.21 10.28
N VAL A 313 11.06 15.32 11.12
CA VAL A 313 10.32 14.73 12.24
C VAL A 313 10.38 15.68 13.45
N PRO A 314 9.25 16.27 13.88
CA PRO A 314 9.21 17.11 15.09
C PRO A 314 9.21 16.31 16.39
N GLU A 315 8.82 15.03 16.36
CA GLU A 315 8.78 14.14 17.52
C GLU A 315 10.19 13.72 17.97
N GLU A 316 10.29 13.29 19.23
CA GLU A 316 11.53 12.72 19.75
C GLU A 316 11.82 11.36 19.10
N LEU A 317 13.00 11.25 18.48
CA LEU A 317 13.52 10.01 17.90
C LEU A 317 14.47 9.32 18.88
N ILE A 318 14.28 8.02 19.06
CA ILE A 318 15.22 7.17 19.80
C ILE A 318 16.27 6.68 18.81
N ILE A 319 17.43 7.33 18.81
CA ILE A 319 18.54 7.00 17.89
C ILE A 319 19.58 6.15 18.62
N SER A 320 19.86 4.95 18.11
CA SER A 320 20.83 4.03 18.71
C SER A 320 22.21 4.08 18.07
N GLY A 321 22.32 4.64 16.86
CA GLY A 321 23.59 4.77 16.13
C GLY A 321 23.55 5.84 15.05
N GLU A 322 24.74 6.33 14.68
CA GLU A 322 24.96 7.25 13.56
C GLU A 322 26.14 6.73 12.73
N THR A 323 25.93 6.59 11.42
CA THR A 323 26.99 6.23 10.47
C THR A 323 27.06 7.27 9.36
N SER A 324 28.28 7.58 8.91
CA SER A 324 28.53 8.44 7.76
C SER A 324 29.15 7.62 6.63
N ILE A 325 28.45 7.50 5.51
CA ILE A 325 28.89 6.73 4.34
C ILE A 325 29.01 7.61 3.11
N LEU A 326 29.86 7.27 2.15
CA LEU A 326 29.86 7.91 0.83
C LEU A 326 29.20 6.96 -0.18
N PRO A 327 27.92 7.16 -0.54
CA PRO A 327 27.26 6.26 -1.47
C PRO A 327 27.89 6.35 -2.87
N LYS A 328 27.90 5.24 -3.60
CA LYS A 328 28.46 5.20 -4.97
C LYS A 328 27.83 6.26 -5.88
N GLY A 329 28.64 7.14 -6.46
CA GLY A 329 28.17 8.23 -7.33
C GLY A 329 27.54 9.43 -6.59
N ALA A 330 27.60 9.47 -5.26
CA ALA A 330 27.32 10.69 -4.50
C ALA A 330 28.56 11.59 -4.47
N THR A 331 28.34 12.91 -4.43
CA THR A 331 29.40 13.93 -4.33
C THR A 331 29.72 14.30 -2.88
N SER A 332 28.92 13.83 -1.92
CA SER A 332 29.09 14.11 -0.49
C SER A 332 28.72 12.89 0.36
N THR A 333 29.29 12.85 1.55
CA THR A 333 28.97 11.86 2.58
C THR A 333 27.52 12.01 3.03
N LEU A 334 26.81 10.89 3.11
CA LEU A 334 25.46 10.76 3.64
C LEU A 334 25.55 10.33 5.11
N LYS A 335 24.90 11.10 5.98
CA LYS A 335 24.70 10.72 7.38
C LYS A 335 23.38 9.96 7.51
N VAL A 336 23.44 8.79 8.14
CA VAL A 336 22.29 7.92 8.42
C VAL A 336 22.21 7.62 9.92
N PHE A 337 20.99 7.50 10.43
CA PHE A 337 20.68 7.28 11.84
C PHE A 337 19.88 6.00 12.03
N GLU A 338 20.32 5.15 12.96
CA GLU A 338 19.57 3.96 13.40
C GLU A 338 18.45 4.41 14.32
N VAL A 339 17.21 4.10 13.98
CA VAL A 339 16.03 4.51 14.76
C VAL A 339 15.41 3.29 15.43
N GLU A 340 15.24 3.38 16.75
CA GLU A 340 14.56 2.38 17.58
C GLU A 340 13.19 2.86 18.05
N GLY A 341 12.80 4.11 17.80
CA GLY A 341 11.54 4.65 18.26
C GLY A 341 11.25 6.08 17.80
N ILE A 342 9.96 6.44 17.84
CA ILE A 342 9.42 7.78 17.61
C ILE A 342 8.26 8.04 18.58
N GLY A 343 8.39 9.08 19.40
CA GLY A 343 7.39 9.40 20.43
C GLY A 343 7.10 8.19 21.34
N GLU A 344 5.85 7.71 21.35
CA GLU A 344 5.44 6.54 22.15
C GLU A 344 5.58 5.20 21.40
N THR A 345 5.98 5.22 20.12
CA THR A 345 6.11 4.01 19.31
C THR A 345 7.56 3.57 19.27
N GLU A 346 7.87 2.38 19.80
CA GLU A 346 9.24 1.87 19.91
C GLU A 346 9.34 0.45 19.34
N LEU A 347 10.55 0.08 18.90
CA LEU A 347 10.87 -1.30 18.55
C LEU A 347 10.81 -2.16 19.82
N SER A 348 10.01 -3.22 19.74
CA SER A 348 9.84 -4.24 20.77
C SER A 348 11.12 -5.03 21.02
N ASN A 349 11.89 -5.27 19.96
CA ASN A 349 13.20 -5.91 20.00
C ASN A 349 14.27 -4.89 19.58
N ARG A 350 14.87 -4.20 20.56
CA ARG A 350 15.97 -3.26 20.31
C ARG A 350 17.24 -4.04 19.99
N THR A 351 18.01 -3.58 19.00
CA THR A 351 19.22 -4.24 18.52
C THR A 351 20.19 -4.48 19.68
N ASP A 352 20.64 -5.73 19.81
CA ASP A 352 21.39 -6.31 20.93
C ASP A 352 22.51 -5.42 21.47
N LYS A 353 22.29 -4.79 22.64
CA LYS A 353 23.36 -4.12 23.39
C LYS A 353 24.22 -5.10 24.20
N ASP A 354 23.73 -6.30 24.47
CA ASP A 354 24.43 -7.35 25.23
C ASP A 354 24.55 -8.64 24.42
N ILE A 355 25.43 -8.66 23.42
CA ILE A 355 25.76 -9.89 22.69
C ILE A 355 26.51 -10.85 23.62
N ASP A 356 25.88 -11.99 23.93
CA ASP A 356 26.55 -13.10 24.63
C ASP A 356 27.55 -13.78 23.69
N TRP A 357 28.82 -13.41 23.84
CA TRP A 357 29.91 -13.91 23.01
C TRP A 357 30.44 -15.25 23.52
N LYS A 358 30.50 -16.23 22.62
CA LYS A 358 31.15 -17.53 22.84
C LYS A 358 32.42 -17.62 22.00
N ASP A 359 33.52 -18.00 22.64
CA ASP A 359 34.76 -18.28 21.93
C ASP A 359 34.60 -19.49 21.00
N ARG A 360 35.14 -19.38 19.78
CA ARG A 360 35.19 -20.53 18.86
C ARG A 360 36.39 -21.41 19.17
N GLU A 361 36.15 -22.72 19.27
CA GLU A 361 37.21 -23.73 19.36
C GLU A 361 37.99 -23.83 18.03
N ASP A 362 37.28 -23.74 16.91
CA ASP A 362 37.87 -23.70 15.57
C ASP A 362 38.29 -22.27 15.22
N LYS A 363 39.61 -22.03 15.25
CA LYS A 363 40.27 -20.76 14.92
C LYS A 363 41.02 -20.83 13.58
N ARG A 364 40.58 -21.71 12.67
CA ARG A 364 41.15 -21.78 11.33
C ARG A 364 40.88 -20.49 10.54
N ASP A 365 41.74 -20.25 9.57
CA ASP A 365 41.56 -19.23 8.57
C ASP A 365 40.48 -19.65 7.56
N TYR A 366 39.47 -18.80 7.40
CA TYR A 366 38.42 -18.96 6.39
C TYR A 366 38.68 -17.99 5.24
N PRO A 367 38.59 -18.48 3.99
CA PRO A 367 38.63 -17.61 2.84
C PRO A 367 37.36 -16.77 2.75
N PHE A 368 37.51 -15.48 2.49
CA PHE A 368 36.41 -14.59 2.23
C PHE A 368 36.70 -13.63 1.06
N PHE A 369 35.64 -13.06 0.53
CA PHE A 369 35.65 -12.14 -0.60
C PHE A 369 34.87 -10.90 -0.24
N LYS A 370 35.31 -9.75 -0.73
CA LYS A 370 34.53 -8.51 -0.68
C LYS A 370 33.46 -8.55 -1.77
N LEU A 371 32.34 -7.90 -1.53
CA LEU A 371 31.24 -7.80 -2.48
C LEU A 371 31.06 -6.37 -2.94
N GLU A 372 31.12 -6.17 -4.26
CA GLU A 372 30.76 -4.90 -4.89
C GLU A 372 29.38 -5.01 -5.55
N GLY A 373 28.36 -4.48 -4.89
CA GLY A 373 26.97 -4.61 -5.35
C GLY A 373 26.52 -6.07 -5.35
N LYS A 374 26.22 -6.62 -6.54
CA LYS A 374 25.81 -8.03 -6.73
C LYS A 374 26.94 -8.94 -7.22
N THR A 375 28.18 -8.44 -7.24
CA THR A 375 29.33 -9.17 -7.77
C THR A 375 30.31 -9.48 -6.65
N VAL A 376 30.88 -10.68 -6.69
CA VAL A 376 31.97 -11.10 -5.80
C VAL A 376 33.30 -10.63 -6.40
N GLU A 377 34.14 -9.94 -5.63
CA GLU A 377 35.49 -9.62 -6.08
C GLU A 377 36.32 -10.89 -6.29
N GLU A 378 37.19 -10.89 -7.30
CA GLU A 378 38.08 -12.04 -7.57
C GLU A 378 39.15 -12.21 -6.49
N GLU A 379 39.52 -11.11 -5.82
CA GLU A 379 40.54 -11.12 -4.78
C GLU A 379 40.07 -11.88 -3.54
N LYS A 380 40.89 -12.84 -3.13
CA LYS A 380 40.61 -13.75 -2.03
C LYS A 380 41.38 -13.30 -0.79
N TYR A 381 40.64 -13.01 0.27
CA TYR A 381 41.17 -12.63 1.58
C TYR A 381 41.05 -13.79 2.57
N SER A 382 41.68 -13.65 3.73
CA SER A 382 41.66 -14.64 4.80
C SER A 382 41.40 -13.98 6.16
N GLY A 383 40.63 -14.63 7.00
CA GLY A 383 40.42 -14.20 8.38
C GLY A 383 39.85 -15.30 9.27
N LYS A 384 39.95 -15.07 10.58
CA LYS A 384 39.51 -16.02 11.61
C LYS A 384 38.25 -15.51 12.29
N LEU A 385 37.25 -16.38 12.38
CA LEU A 385 36.08 -16.15 13.21
C LEU A 385 36.44 -16.57 14.64
N ILE A 386 36.69 -15.61 15.53
CA ILE A 386 37.24 -15.90 16.87
C ILE A 386 36.16 -16.04 17.95
N LYS A 387 35.03 -15.35 17.77
CA LYS A 387 33.86 -15.43 18.66
C LYS A 387 32.58 -15.44 17.84
N ILE A 388 31.53 -16.06 18.38
CA ILE A 388 30.18 -16.08 17.81
C ILE A 388 29.15 -15.73 18.88
N SER A 389 28.09 -15.02 18.49
CA SER A 389 26.98 -14.73 19.40
C SER A 389 26.13 -15.96 19.72
N GLY A 390 25.42 -15.95 20.84
CA GLY A 390 24.52 -17.03 21.25
C GLY A 390 23.42 -17.37 20.23
N ASP A 391 22.90 -16.35 19.54
CA ASP A 391 21.92 -16.45 18.44
C ASP A 391 22.58 -16.75 17.07
N LYS A 392 23.92 -16.78 17.02
CA LYS A 392 24.75 -17.05 15.83
C LYS A 392 24.66 -16.01 14.71
N LYS A 393 24.02 -14.87 14.94
CA LYS A 393 23.93 -13.79 13.93
C LYS A 393 25.19 -12.96 13.83
N TYR A 394 26.00 -12.89 14.89
CA TYR A 394 27.21 -12.07 14.96
C TYR A 394 28.46 -12.93 15.14
N SER A 395 29.57 -12.45 14.56
CA SER A 395 30.90 -13.00 14.78
C SER A 395 31.94 -11.90 14.90
N ILE A 396 33.02 -12.17 15.61
CA ILE A 396 34.23 -11.33 15.56
C ILE A 396 35.19 -11.93 14.53
N LEU A 397 35.53 -11.13 13.53
CA LEU A 397 36.48 -11.45 12.46
C LEU A 397 37.84 -10.80 12.75
N GLU A 398 38.87 -11.61 12.91
CA GLU A 398 40.27 -11.19 12.93
C GLU A 398 40.86 -11.32 11.52
N THR A 399 41.35 -10.22 10.94
CA THR A 399 41.97 -10.21 9.60
C THR A 399 42.93 -9.03 9.45
N ASP A 400 43.99 -9.21 8.66
CA ASP A 400 44.89 -8.12 8.25
C ASP A 400 44.31 -7.26 7.12
N THR A 401 43.17 -7.66 6.56
CA THR A 401 42.49 -6.95 5.47
C THR A 401 41.75 -5.74 6.01
N LEU A 402 41.99 -4.57 5.43
CA LEU A 402 41.23 -3.37 5.79
C LEU A 402 39.80 -3.47 5.23
N LEU A 403 38.85 -3.55 6.15
CA LEU A 403 37.41 -3.52 5.85
C LEU A 403 36.79 -2.19 6.28
N GLN A 404 35.80 -1.75 5.51
CA GLN A 404 34.99 -0.56 5.80
C GLN A 404 33.71 -0.95 6.56
N GLU A 405 33.19 -0.02 7.35
CA GLU A 405 31.87 -0.20 7.98
C GLU A 405 30.79 -0.35 6.91
N LYS A 406 29.85 -1.27 7.14
CA LYS A 406 28.76 -1.66 6.22
C LYS A 406 29.23 -2.30 4.91
N GLU A 407 30.51 -2.66 4.79
CA GLU A 407 31.01 -3.46 3.66
C GLU A 407 30.40 -4.86 3.70
N ASN A 408 29.95 -5.35 2.55
CA ASN A 408 29.41 -6.69 2.41
C ASN A 408 30.55 -7.66 2.07
N ILE A 409 30.58 -8.79 2.76
CA ILE A 409 31.60 -9.84 2.58
C ILE A 409 30.92 -11.20 2.45
N MET A 410 31.59 -12.13 1.79
CA MET A 410 31.14 -13.51 1.61
C MET A 410 32.25 -14.48 2.02
N PHE A 411 31.97 -15.31 3.01
CA PHE A 411 32.82 -16.43 3.38
C PHE A 411 32.51 -17.65 2.53
N LYS A 412 33.55 -18.44 2.23
CA LYS A 412 33.40 -19.78 1.66
C LYS A 412 33.81 -20.81 2.71
N ILE A 413 32.82 -21.48 3.32
CA ILE A 413 33.03 -22.50 4.36
C ILE A 413 32.60 -23.86 3.79
N GLY A 414 33.57 -24.68 3.39
CA GLY A 414 33.28 -25.93 2.69
C GLY A 414 32.66 -25.67 1.32
N GLU A 415 31.45 -26.19 1.11
CA GLU A 415 30.64 -25.96 -0.09
C GLU A 415 29.67 -24.78 0.07
N ASP A 416 29.50 -24.26 1.29
CA ASP A 416 28.54 -23.22 1.60
C ASP A 416 29.12 -21.80 1.46
N PHE A 417 28.24 -20.88 1.08
CA PHE A 417 28.50 -19.45 1.02
C PHE A 417 27.76 -18.75 2.14
N LEU A 418 28.49 -17.93 2.90
CA LEU A 418 27.99 -17.22 4.08
C LEU A 418 28.16 -15.73 3.88
N TYR A 419 27.04 -15.02 3.76
CA TYR A 419 27.02 -13.58 3.56
C TYR A 419 27.01 -12.87 4.90
N ALA A 420 27.85 -11.86 5.03
CA ALA A 420 27.92 -11.03 6.22
C ALA A 420 28.14 -9.56 5.88
N LYS A 421 27.74 -8.69 6.80
CA LYS A 421 28.01 -7.26 6.74
C LYS A 421 28.90 -6.84 7.90
N VAL A 422 29.87 -6.00 7.61
CA VAL A 422 30.75 -5.41 8.63
C VAL A 422 29.95 -4.38 9.42
N MET A 423 29.82 -4.57 10.73
CA MET A 423 29.00 -3.71 11.59
C MET A 423 29.80 -2.57 12.18
N ASN A 424 30.96 -2.89 12.77
CA ASN A 424 31.94 -1.92 13.25
C ASN A 424 33.32 -2.58 13.40
N ARG A 425 34.33 -1.74 13.64
CA ARG A 425 35.69 -2.17 13.94
C ARG A 425 35.96 -2.09 15.44
N GLN A 426 36.57 -3.13 16.01
CA GLN A 426 37.03 -3.19 17.39
C GLN A 426 38.52 -3.58 17.39
N ASP A 427 39.41 -2.62 17.65
CA ASP A 427 40.87 -2.79 17.57
C ASP A 427 41.34 -3.33 16.19
N ASN A 428 41.92 -4.54 16.18
CA ASN A 428 42.36 -5.27 14.98
C ASN A 428 41.32 -6.30 14.49
N CYS A 429 40.11 -6.25 15.03
CA CYS A 429 39.01 -7.14 14.68
C CYS A 429 37.81 -6.36 14.16
N TYR A 430 36.90 -7.07 13.52
CA TYR A 430 35.65 -6.54 12.98
C TYR A 430 34.48 -7.32 13.56
N VAL A 431 33.45 -6.64 14.05
CA VAL A 431 32.17 -7.29 14.31
C VAL A 431 31.46 -7.40 12.98
N ILE A 432 31.10 -8.62 12.61
CA ILE A 432 30.34 -8.91 11.40
C ILE A 432 28.99 -9.51 11.81
N ARG A 433 27.95 -9.20 11.03
CA ARG A 433 26.64 -9.83 11.17
C ARG A 433 26.30 -10.62 9.91
N PHE A 434 25.94 -11.88 10.07
CA PHE A 434 25.48 -12.72 8.97
C PHE A 434 24.09 -12.27 8.51
N THR A 435 23.88 -12.26 7.19
CA THR A 435 22.61 -11.86 6.55
C THR A 435 21.83 -13.04 5.98
N SER A 436 22.37 -14.25 6.15
CA SER A 436 21.74 -15.51 5.74
C SER A 436 21.87 -16.52 6.87
N ASP A 437 20.75 -17.13 7.27
CA ASP A 437 20.77 -18.22 8.24
C ASP A 437 21.43 -19.46 7.61
N ASN A 438 22.55 -19.89 8.18
CA ASN A 438 23.29 -21.05 7.70
C ASN A 438 23.82 -21.84 8.90
N LYS A 439 23.31 -23.06 9.03
CA LYS A 439 23.65 -24.00 10.13
C LYS A 439 25.13 -24.40 10.14
N THR A 440 25.87 -24.14 9.04
CA THR A 440 27.29 -24.45 8.82
C THR A 440 28.26 -23.65 9.69
N ILE A 441 27.81 -22.62 10.40
CA ILE A 441 28.69 -21.83 11.27
C ILE A 441 29.09 -22.62 12.54
N LEU A 442 28.34 -23.69 12.88
CA LEU A 442 28.67 -24.70 13.90
C LEU A 442 29.98 -25.44 13.58
#